data_AF-A0A366DAC3-F1
#
_entry.id   AF-A0A366DAC3-F1
#
_cell.length_a   1.000
_cell.length_b   1.000
_cell.length_c   1.000
_cell.angle_alpha   90.00
_cell.angle_beta   90.00
_cell.angle_gamma   90.00
#
_symmetry.space_group_name_H-M   'P 1'
#
loop_
_entity.id
_entity.type
_entity.pdbx_description
1 polymer ?
#
loop_
_entity_poly.entity_id
_entity_poly.type
_entity_poly.pdbx_seq_one_letter_code
_entity_poly.pdbx_strand_id
1 'polypeptide(L)'
;MTVISEPISSIAGADERTVFTFSALLLRESADGTGMVTTQLWHGQAVDGVLTTPDLDPGPAVVRVGAHEYRITIPDSETPVRLWPRIQEGLPVPPEQEAAAVRNGGGISRIQALTQTEYDAIPSPDSETLYLTTG
;
A
#
# COMPACT_ATOMS: atom_id res chain seq x y z
N MET A 1 -7.72 21.23 2.87
CA MET A 1 -7.51 20.83 4.29
C MET A 1 -8.36 19.61 4.55
N THR A 2 -7.90 18.65 5.36
CA THR A 2 -8.54 17.32 5.47
C THR A 2 -8.44 16.73 6.87
N VAL A 3 -9.56 16.23 7.39
CA VAL A 3 -9.62 15.44 8.63
C VAL A 3 -9.50 13.95 8.32
N ILE A 4 -8.64 13.25 9.04
CA ILE A 4 -8.59 11.78 9.03
C ILE A 4 -9.35 11.27 10.25
N SER A 5 -10.30 10.37 10.02
CA SER A 5 -11.05 9.69 11.09
C SER A 5 -11.07 8.18 10.86
N GLU A 6 -10.59 7.41 11.84
CA GLU A 6 -10.45 5.95 11.73
C GLU A 6 -10.91 5.24 13.01
N PRO A 7 -11.86 4.28 12.93
CA PRO A 7 -12.17 3.40 14.05
C PRO A 7 -11.00 2.45 14.31
N ILE A 8 -10.49 2.46 15.54
CA ILE A 8 -9.40 1.60 16.01
C ILE A 8 -9.99 0.47 16.83
N SER A 9 -9.70 -0.77 16.42
CA SER A 9 -10.09 -1.98 17.15
C SER A 9 -8.87 -2.68 17.72
N SER A 10 -8.98 -3.10 18.98
CA SER A 10 -7.88 -3.66 19.74
C SER A 10 -7.72 -5.15 19.44
N ILE A 11 -6.96 -5.52 18.40
CA ILE A 11 -6.53 -6.92 18.18
C ILE A 11 -5.24 -7.13 17.37
N ALA A 12 -4.53 -6.07 16.96
CA ALA A 12 -3.30 -6.19 16.14
C ALA A 12 -2.09 -5.40 16.70
N GLY A 13 -2.01 -5.19 18.01
CA GLY A 13 -0.89 -4.46 18.64
C GLY A 13 -0.99 -2.93 18.57
N ALA A 14 -2.10 -2.41 18.02
CA ALA A 14 -2.53 -1.02 18.21
C ALA A 14 -3.80 -1.01 19.07
N ASP A 15 -3.69 -0.53 20.31
CA ASP A 15 -4.82 -0.20 21.17
C ASP A 15 -5.10 1.32 21.16
N GLU A 16 -6.09 1.75 21.92
CA GLU A 16 -6.40 3.18 22.15
C GLU A 16 -5.22 3.98 22.74
N ARG A 17 -4.20 3.31 23.28
CA ARG A 17 -2.96 3.94 23.78
C ARG A 17 -1.89 4.08 22.71
N THR A 18 -2.13 3.57 21.51
CA THR A 18 -1.16 3.68 20.42
C THR A 18 -1.10 5.11 19.93
N VAL A 19 0.11 5.68 19.96
CA VAL A 19 0.36 7.03 19.46
C VAL A 19 0.49 6.96 17.94
N PHE A 20 -0.29 7.81 17.28
CA PHE A 20 -0.24 8.08 15.86
C PHE A 20 0.49 9.40 15.65
N THR A 21 1.52 9.39 14.82
CA THR A 21 2.26 10.60 14.45
C THR A 21 2.17 10.81 12.95
N PHE A 22 1.71 11.98 12.53
CA PHE A 22 1.64 12.41 11.15
C PHE A 22 2.73 13.44 10.89
N SER A 23 3.48 13.23 9.82
CA SER A 23 4.62 14.06 9.42
C SER A 23 4.62 14.31 7.92
N ALA A 24 5.04 15.50 7.51
CA ALA A 24 5.32 15.78 6.11
C ALA A 24 6.72 15.25 5.73
N LEU A 25 6.85 14.73 4.51
CA LEU A 25 8.13 14.23 3.99
C LEU A 25 9.15 15.36 3.79
N LEU A 26 8.67 16.55 3.42
CA LEU A 26 9.47 17.73 3.10
C LEU A 26 8.74 18.97 3.62
N LEU A 27 9.50 20.03 3.90
CA LEU A 27 8.94 21.36 4.06
C LEU A 27 8.29 21.79 2.73
N ARG A 28 7.07 22.31 2.81
CA ARG A 28 6.34 22.83 1.64
C ARG A 28 5.42 23.96 2.03
N GLU A 29 5.01 24.75 1.05
CA GLU A 29 3.94 25.72 1.22
C GLU A 29 2.62 24.98 1.52
N SER A 30 1.78 25.55 2.37
CA SER A 30 0.43 25.03 2.61
C SER A 30 -0.43 25.15 1.36
N ALA A 31 -1.41 24.26 1.21
CA ALA A 31 -2.27 24.21 0.04
C ALA A 31 -3.09 25.49 -0.16
N ASP A 32 -3.33 26.26 0.91
CA ASP A 32 -4.02 27.55 0.89
C ASP A 32 -3.09 28.74 0.59
N GLY A 33 -1.77 28.51 0.48
CA GLY A 33 -0.76 29.55 0.24
C GLY A 33 -0.56 30.53 1.39
N THR A 34 -1.08 30.23 2.60
CA THR A 34 -1.01 31.14 3.75
C THR A 34 0.12 30.84 4.71
N GLY A 35 0.81 29.71 4.57
CA GLY A 35 1.83 29.25 5.52
C GLY A 35 2.75 28.15 5.00
N MET A 36 3.49 27.55 5.95
CA MET A 36 4.44 26.47 5.70
C MET A 36 4.03 25.22 6.45
N VAL A 37 3.98 24.10 5.73
CA VAL A 37 3.85 22.76 6.28
C VAL A 37 5.22 22.31 6.79
N THR A 38 5.31 22.13 8.11
CA THR A 38 6.52 21.63 8.76
C THR A 38 6.59 20.11 8.75
N THR A 39 7.75 19.54 9.07
CA THR A 39 7.98 18.09 9.03
C THR A 39 7.11 17.32 10.01
N GLN A 40 6.65 17.92 11.12
CA GLN A 40 5.68 17.29 12.02
C GLN A 40 4.33 18.01 11.91
N LEU A 41 3.32 17.28 11.46
CA LEU A 41 1.96 17.80 11.27
C LEU A 41 1.14 17.67 12.56
N TRP A 42 1.10 16.46 13.13
CA TRP A 42 0.24 16.16 14.27
C TRP A 42 0.68 14.88 15.01
N HIS A 43 0.33 14.75 16.28
CA HIS A 43 0.43 13.50 17.04
C HIS A 43 -0.74 13.35 18.01
N GLY A 44 -1.23 12.13 18.19
CA GLY A 44 -2.34 11.86 19.11
C GLY A 44 -2.70 10.39 19.22
N GLN A 45 -3.75 10.11 19.99
CA GLN A 45 -4.28 8.78 20.26
C GLN A 45 -5.75 8.72 19.86
N ALA A 46 -6.27 7.51 19.73
CA ALA A 46 -7.71 7.33 19.57
C ALA A 46 -8.43 7.63 20.89
N VAL A 47 -9.60 8.28 20.80
CA VAL A 47 -10.49 8.53 21.93
C VAL A 47 -11.78 7.76 21.68
N ASP A 48 -12.24 6.98 22.65
CA ASP A 48 -13.42 6.11 22.53
C ASP A 48 -13.36 5.19 21.30
N GLY A 49 -12.17 4.66 20.99
CA GLY A 49 -11.95 3.78 19.85
C GLY A 49 -11.95 4.46 18.47
N VAL A 50 -11.90 5.80 18.41
CA VAL A 50 -11.81 6.54 17.15
C VAL A 50 -10.63 7.49 17.16
N LEU A 51 -9.72 7.33 16.20
CA LEU A 51 -8.69 8.30 15.89
C LEU A 51 -9.32 9.43 15.07
N THR A 52 -9.16 10.68 15.49
CA THR A 52 -9.58 11.85 14.71
C THR A 52 -8.47 12.90 14.72
N THR A 53 -7.98 13.29 13.55
CA THR A 53 -6.96 14.33 13.41
C THR A 53 -7.61 15.73 13.36
N PRO A 54 -6.87 16.81 13.64
CA PRO A 54 -7.26 18.14 13.18
C PRO A 54 -7.17 18.21 11.64
N ASP A 55 -7.48 19.39 11.09
CA ASP A 55 -7.28 19.68 9.67
C ASP A 55 -5.81 19.53 9.27
N LEU A 56 -5.53 18.53 8.44
CA LEU A 56 -4.22 18.30 7.87
C LEU A 56 -4.14 18.91 6.46
N ASP A 57 -2.95 19.37 6.10
CA ASP A 57 -2.70 19.89 4.76
C ASP A 57 -2.62 18.75 3.71
N PRO A 58 -3.34 18.84 2.58
CA PRO A 58 -3.32 17.81 1.53
C PRO A 58 -1.94 17.63 0.92
N GLY A 59 -1.49 16.39 0.73
CA GLY A 59 -0.22 16.07 0.08
C GLY A 59 0.50 14.85 0.67
N PRO A 60 1.75 14.60 0.24
CA PRO A 60 2.54 13.46 0.70
C PRO A 60 2.88 13.56 2.18
N ALA A 61 2.59 12.48 2.91
CA ALA A 61 2.84 12.41 4.35
C ALA A 61 3.30 11.00 4.76
N VAL A 62 3.72 10.91 6.00
CA VAL A 62 4.06 9.67 6.69
C VAL A 62 3.21 9.60 7.94
N VAL A 63 2.58 8.44 8.15
CA VAL A 63 1.91 8.10 9.41
C VAL A 63 2.71 7.02 10.11
N ARG A 64 3.04 7.26 11.37
CA ARG A 64 3.64 6.27 12.26
C ARG A 64 2.59 5.77 13.24
N VAL A 65 2.45 4.44 13.32
CA VAL A 65 1.55 3.74 14.24
C VAL A 65 2.41 2.85 15.14
N GLY A 66 2.65 3.29 16.37
CA GLY A 66 3.58 2.61 17.28
C GLY A 66 5.02 2.59 16.72
N ALA A 67 5.51 1.42 16.35
CA ALA A 67 6.84 1.22 15.76
C ALA A 67 6.84 1.15 14.23
N HIS A 68 5.68 1.12 13.59
CA HIS A 68 5.55 0.98 12.15
C HIS A 68 5.33 2.32 11.46
N GLU A 69 5.91 2.48 10.28
CA GLU A 69 5.83 3.69 9.46
C GLU A 69 5.20 3.37 8.11
N TYR A 70 4.24 4.19 7.68
CA TYR A 70 3.54 4.04 6.42
C TYR A 70 3.55 5.37 5.66
N ARG A 71 3.90 5.32 4.37
CA ARG A 71 3.75 6.47 3.48
C ARG A 71 2.30 6.56 3.03
N ILE A 72 1.74 7.76 3.05
CA ILE A 72 0.35 8.02 2.68
C ILE A 72 0.28 9.32 1.87
N THR A 73 -0.83 9.48 1.14
CA THR A 73 -1.21 10.77 0.56
C THR A 73 -2.46 11.26 1.28
N ILE A 74 -2.37 12.45 1.87
CA ILE A 74 -3.53 13.14 2.44
C ILE A 74 -4.30 13.77 1.26
N PRO A 75 -5.51 13.31 0.94
CA PRO A 75 -6.29 13.90 -0.15
C PRO A 75 -6.73 15.30 0.23
N ASP A 76 -7.12 16.12 -0.73
CA ASP A 76 -7.89 17.33 -0.44
C ASP A 76 -9.37 16.95 -0.34
N SER A 77 -9.94 17.04 0.85
CA SER A 77 -11.31 16.60 1.11
C SER A 77 -11.98 17.42 2.21
N GLU A 78 -13.15 17.97 1.89
CA GLU A 78 -14.00 18.69 2.83
C GLU A 78 -14.71 17.76 3.85
N THR A 79 -14.61 16.44 3.65
CA THR A 79 -15.23 15.43 4.52
C THR A 79 -14.18 14.55 5.17
N PRO A 80 -14.39 14.06 6.41
CA PRO A 80 -13.46 13.14 7.04
C PRO A 80 -13.18 11.89 6.20
N VAL A 81 -11.90 11.53 6.08
CA VAL A 81 -11.45 10.35 5.30
C VAL A 81 -10.88 9.26 6.20
N ARG A 82 -11.03 8.00 5.76
CA ARG A 82 -10.49 6.82 6.45
C ARG A 82 -8.98 6.71 6.25
N LEU A 83 -8.25 6.29 7.29
CA LEU A 83 -6.80 6.14 7.30
C LEU A 83 -6.36 4.85 6.58
N TRP A 84 -7.04 3.73 6.82
CA TRP A 84 -6.60 2.42 6.32
C TRP A 84 -6.45 2.36 4.79
N PRO A 85 -7.42 2.84 3.98
CA PRO A 85 -7.26 2.87 2.52
C PRO A 85 -6.01 3.63 2.06
N ARG A 86 -5.62 4.69 2.78
CA ARG A 86 -4.43 5.50 2.47
C ARG A 86 -3.14 4.75 2.77
N ILE A 87 -3.11 3.99 3.87
CA ILE A 87 -2.00 3.09 4.19
C ILE A 87 -1.88 2.04 3.10
N GLN A 88 -2.99 1.42 2.70
CA GLN A 88 -3.00 0.37 1.68
C GLN A 88 -2.49 0.86 0.31
N GLU A 89 -2.86 2.09 -0.10
CA GLU A 89 -2.35 2.74 -1.32
C GLU A 89 -0.82 2.93 -1.30
N GLY A 90 -0.21 3.09 -0.11
CA GLY A 90 1.22 3.31 0.05
C GLY A 90 2.05 2.06 0.33
N LEU A 91 1.42 0.89 0.50
CA LEU A 91 2.15 -0.37 0.66
C LEU A 91 2.81 -0.76 -0.66
N PRO A 92 4.05 -1.26 -0.64
CA PRO A 92 4.66 -1.81 -1.84
C PRO A 92 3.76 -2.93 -2.35
N VAL A 93 3.42 -2.88 -3.65
CA VAL A 93 2.81 -4.02 -4.33
C VAL A 93 3.77 -5.18 -4.13
N PRO A 94 3.31 -6.35 -3.63
CA PRO A 94 4.15 -7.52 -3.56
C PRO A 94 4.83 -7.69 -4.91
N PRO A 95 6.15 -8.00 -4.97
CA PRO A 95 6.76 -8.30 -6.24
C PRO A 95 5.87 -9.34 -6.92
N GLU A 96 5.49 -9.10 -8.17
CA GLU A 96 4.85 -10.14 -8.96
C GLU A 96 5.72 -11.37 -8.80
N GLN A 97 5.13 -12.48 -8.32
CA GLN A 97 5.85 -13.73 -8.30
C GLN A 97 6.09 -14.07 -9.77
N GLU A 98 7.24 -13.67 -10.30
CA GLU A 98 7.86 -14.31 -11.45
C GLU A 98 8.31 -15.71 -11.02
N ALA A 99 7.37 -16.55 -10.61
CA ALA A 99 7.63 -17.95 -10.35
C ALA A 99 7.70 -18.68 -11.68
N ALA A 100 8.79 -18.50 -12.43
CA ALA A 100 9.14 -19.36 -13.56
C ALA A 100 10.05 -20.54 -13.14
N ALA A 101 10.10 -20.88 -11.85
CA ALA A 101 10.85 -22.04 -11.37
C ALA A 101 9.97 -23.30 -11.39
N VAL A 102 10.17 -24.16 -12.38
CA VAL A 102 9.58 -25.50 -12.41
C VAL A 102 10.49 -26.47 -11.67
N ARG A 103 9.97 -27.14 -10.64
CA ARG A 103 10.65 -28.28 -10.02
C ARG A 103 10.39 -29.53 -10.86
N ASN A 104 11.39 -29.99 -11.62
CA ASN A 104 11.30 -31.27 -12.34
C ASN A 104 11.50 -32.44 -11.35
N GLY A 105 10.42 -33.16 -11.06
CA GLY A 105 10.43 -34.36 -10.22
C GLY A 105 10.94 -35.64 -10.93
N GLY A 106 11.50 -35.52 -12.15
CA GLY A 106 12.04 -36.63 -12.94
C GLY A 106 11.17 -37.09 -14.11
N GLY A 107 10.15 -36.31 -14.51
CA GLY A 107 9.18 -36.69 -15.54
C GLY A 107 9.04 -35.72 -16.71
N ILE A 108 9.76 -34.60 -16.71
CA ILE A 108 9.69 -33.62 -17.80
C ILE A 108 10.95 -33.74 -18.66
N SER A 109 10.75 -34.03 -19.96
CA SER A 109 11.83 -34.06 -20.96
C SER A 109 12.24 -32.64 -21.37
N ARG A 110 11.28 -31.70 -21.46
CA ARG A 110 11.51 -30.30 -21.89
C ARG A 110 10.53 -29.33 -21.24
N ILE A 111 11.00 -28.09 -21.02
CA ILE A 111 10.17 -26.96 -20.56
C ILE A 111 10.35 -25.81 -21.55
N GLN A 112 9.24 -25.20 -21.95
CA GLN A 112 9.25 -24.04 -22.84
C GLN A 112 8.28 -22.98 -22.33
N ALA A 113 8.76 -21.75 -22.13
CA ALA A 113 7.94 -20.59 -21.84
C ALA A 113 7.51 -19.93 -23.16
N LEU A 114 6.21 -19.65 -23.30
CA LEU A 114 5.60 -19.05 -24.50
C LEU A 114 4.49 -18.08 -24.07
N THR A 115 4.12 -17.16 -24.94
CA THR A 115 2.86 -16.42 -24.82
C THR A 115 1.67 -17.31 -25.22
N GLN A 116 0.46 -16.96 -24.80
CA GLN A 116 -0.75 -17.69 -25.19
C GLN A 116 -0.91 -17.76 -26.72
N THR A 117 -0.62 -16.65 -27.42
CA THR A 117 -0.66 -16.57 -28.88
C THR A 117 0.34 -17.53 -29.55
N GLU A 118 1.54 -17.67 -28.99
CA GLU A 118 2.55 -18.59 -29.53
C GLU A 118 2.18 -20.05 -29.30
N TYR A 119 1.56 -20.37 -28.15
CA TYR A 119 1.06 -21.72 -27.88
C TYR A 119 -0.09 -22.10 -28.82
N ASP A 120 -1.06 -21.21 -29.01
CA ASP A 120 -2.21 -21.45 -29.88
C ASP A 120 -1.82 -21.58 -31.36
N ALA A 121 -0.66 -21.04 -31.75
CA ALA A 121 -0.10 -21.18 -33.09
C ALA A 121 0.60 -22.53 -33.33
N ILE A 122 0.79 -23.38 -32.31
CA ILE A 122 1.42 -24.69 -32.46
C ILE A 122 0.40 -25.69 -33.02
N PRO A 123 0.60 -26.25 -34.24
CA PRO A 123 -0.38 -27.14 -34.86
C PRO A 123 -0.61 -28.46 -34.10
N SER A 124 0.39 -28.91 -33.35
CA SER A 124 0.32 -30.10 -32.49
C SER A 124 1.36 -30.00 -31.38
N PRO A 125 0.99 -29.54 -30.16
CA PRO A 125 1.89 -29.44 -29.03
C PRO A 125 2.55 -30.78 -28.68
N ASP A 126 3.84 -30.76 -28.36
CA ASP A 126 4.59 -31.96 -27.95
C ASP A 126 4.11 -32.41 -26.56
N SER A 127 3.61 -33.65 -26.47
CA SER A 127 3.11 -34.23 -25.22
C SER A 127 4.18 -34.43 -24.15
N GLU A 128 5.46 -34.43 -24.51
CA GLU A 128 6.59 -34.52 -23.57
C GLU A 128 7.11 -33.15 -23.09
N THR A 129 6.56 -32.06 -23.62
CA THR A 129 6.97 -30.69 -23.29
C THR A 129 5.94 -30.03 -22.36
N LEU A 130 6.40 -29.53 -21.22
CA LEU A 130 5.59 -28.64 -20.39
C LEU A 130 5.67 -27.22 -20.95
N TYR A 131 4.52 -26.70 -21.40
CA TYR A 131 4.38 -25.31 -21.85
C TYR A 131 3.86 -24.45 -20.70
N LEU A 132 4.56 -23.35 -20.42
CA LEU A 132 4.11 -22.32 -19.48
C LEU A 132 3.64 -21.12 -20.31
N THR A 133 2.35 -20.81 -20.24
CA THR A 133 1.79 -19.60 -20.86
C THR A 133 1.70 -18.48 -19.84
N THR A 134 2.33 -17.35 -20.13
CA THR A 134 2.14 -16.11 -19.38
C THR A 134 1.06 -15.28 -20.07
N GLY A 135 0.07 -14.83 -19.29
CA GLY A 135 -1.03 -13.97 -19.77
C GLY A 135 -0.61 -12.53 -20.01
#